data_AF-A0A526YPA1-F1
#
_entry.id   AF-A0A526YPA1-F1
#
_cell.length_a   1.000
_cell.length_b   1.000
_cell.length_c   1.000
_cell.angle_alpha   90.00
_cell.angle_beta   90.00
_cell.angle_gamma   90.00
#
_symmetry.space_group_name_H-M   'P 1'
#
loop_
_entity.id
_entity.type
_entity.pdbx_description
1 polymer ?
#
loop_
_entity_poly.entity_id
_entity_poly.type
_entity_poly.pdbx_seq_one_letter_code
_entity_poly.pdbx_strand_id
1 'polypeptide(L)' 'VRVPDLPGCHGGGASPEEAIADATSAVREWAEARRAKHLPLPDARTVADQFRLGEIDSSAGESAVMIPVLID' A
#
# COMPACT_ATOMS: atom_id res chain seq x y z
N VAL A 1 -6.51 -5.26 -1.53
CA VAL A 1 -5.27 -4.79 -0.85
C VAL A 1 -5.32 -3.28 -0.73
N ARG A 2 -5.00 -2.73 0.44
CA ARG A 2 -4.91 -1.28 0.68
C ARG A 2 -3.49 -0.93 1.13
N VAL A 3 -3.03 0.28 0.83
CA VAL A 3 -1.71 0.77 1.27
C VAL A 3 -1.93 1.92 2.25
N PRO A 4 -1.89 1.68 3.57
CA PRO A 4 -2.30 2.68 4.56
C PRO A 4 -1.53 4.00 4.48
N ASP A 5 -0.25 3.93 4.10
CA ASP A 5 0.63 5.10 3.98
C ASP A 5 0.34 5.95 2.74
N LEU A 6 -0.43 5.41 1.78
CA LEU A 6 -0.79 6.04 0.51
C LEU A 6 -2.33 6.18 0.43
N PRO A 7 -2.93 7.26 0.97
CA PRO A 7 -4.38 7.41 0.98
C PRO A 7 -5.00 7.29 -0.41
N GLY A 8 -6.04 6.44 -0.50
CA GLY A 8 -6.74 6.14 -1.76
C GLY A 8 -6.06 5.07 -2.62
N CYS A 9 -4.84 4.62 -2.30
CA CYS A 9 -4.15 3.58 -3.04
C CYS A 9 -4.62 2.18 -2.63
N HIS A 10 -5.23 1.48 -3.58
CA HIS A 10 -5.81 0.15 -3.40
C HIS A 10 -5.55 -0.69 -4.65
N GLY A 11 -5.48 -2.00 -4.48
CA GLY A 11 -5.50 -2.96 -5.56
C GLY A 11 -6.47 -4.11 -5.29
N GLY A 12 -7.02 -4.69 -6.35
CA GLY A 12 -7.96 -5.79 -6.33
C GLY A 12 -7.59 -6.89 -7.32
N GLY A 13 -8.24 -8.04 -7.20
CA GLY A 13 -7.97 -9.20 -8.05
C GLY A 13 -8.86 -10.38 -7.65
N ALA A 14 -8.97 -11.37 -8.55
CA ALA A 14 -9.67 -12.62 -8.27
C ALA A 14 -8.86 -13.55 -7.34
N SER A 15 -7.56 -13.29 -7.21
CA SER A 15 -6.64 -13.96 -6.28
C SER A 15 -5.86 -12.96 -5.41
N PRO A 16 -5.30 -13.42 -4.28
CA PRO A 16 -4.37 -12.61 -3.49
C PRO A 16 -3.19 -12.09 -4.31
N GLU A 17 -2.63 -12.91 -5.19
CA GLU A 17 -1.49 -12.57 -6.04
C GLU A 17 -1.84 -11.46 -7.03
N GLU A 18 -3.03 -11.54 -7.66
CA GLU A 18 -3.54 -10.49 -8.54
C GLU A 18 -3.75 -9.19 -7.78
N ALA A 19 -4.35 -9.25 -6.58
CA ALA A 19 -4.58 -8.05 -5.77
C ALA A 19 -3.28 -7.38 -5.28
N ILE A 20 -2.22 -8.17 -5.03
CA ILE A 20 -0.88 -7.67 -4.70
C ILE A 20 -0.23 -7.02 -5.93
N ALA A 21 -0.32 -7.68 -7.10
CA ALA A 21 0.22 -7.14 -8.34
C ALA A 21 -0.46 -5.82 -8.73
N ASP A 22 -1.79 -5.77 -8.65
CA ASP A 22 -2.59 -4.57 -8.91
C ASP A 22 -2.25 -3.44 -7.92
N ALA A 23 -2.16 -3.75 -6.63
CA ALA A 23 -1.75 -2.76 -5.63
C ALA A 23 -0.33 -2.23 -5.89
N THR A 24 0.60 -3.08 -6.36
CA THR A 24 1.96 -2.68 -6.71
C THR A 24 1.97 -1.70 -7.89
N SER A 25 1.16 -1.94 -8.92
CA SER A 25 0.95 -1.00 -10.03
C SER A 25 0.35 0.32 -9.52
N ALA A 26 -0.68 0.26 -8.69
CA ALA A 26 -1.31 1.43 -8.10
C ALA A 26 -0.33 2.27 -7.25
N VAL A 27 0.61 1.66 -6.52
CA VAL A 27 1.66 2.39 -5.80
C VAL A 27 2.55 3.17 -6.76
N ARG A 28 2.96 2.56 -7.89
CA ARG A 28 3.81 3.21 -8.90
C ARG A 28 3.11 4.43 -9.50
N GLU A 29 1.88 4.25 -9.98
CA GLU A 29 1.08 5.33 -10.55
C GLU A 29 0.83 6.46 -9.55
N TRP A 30 0.54 6.12 -8.29
CA TRP A 30 0.33 7.10 -7.23
C TRP A 30 1.60 7.93 -6.98
N ALA A 31 2.77 7.28 -6.96
CA ALA A 31 4.06 7.95 -6.76
C ALA A 31 4.42 8.84 -7.96
N GLU A 32 4.22 8.37 -9.18
CA GLU A 32 4.40 9.15 -10.41
C GLU A 32 3.50 10.39 -10.41
N ALA A 33 2.23 10.24 -10.04
CA ALA A 33 1.28 11.35 -9.97
C ALA A 33 1.71 12.42 -8.94
N ARG A 34 2.35 12.03 -7.83
CA ARG A 34 2.92 12.98 -6.88
C ARG A 34 4.17 13.67 -7.42
N ARG A 35 5.07 12.93 -8.06
CA ARG A 35 6.27 13.47 -8.70
C ARG A 35 5.93 14.50 -9.76
N ALA A 36 4.96 14.20 -10.62
CA ALA A 36 4.47 15.14 -11.65
C ALA A 36 3.96 16.46 -11.03
N LYS A 37 3.45 16.40 -9.80
CA LYS A 37 2.95 17.55 -9.03
C LYS A 37 4.01 18.16 -8.11
N HIS A 38 5.25 17.69 -8.13
CA HIS A 38 6.33 18.09 -7.21
C HIS A 38 5.94 17.96 -5.72
N LEU A 39 5.12 16.96 -5.40
CA LEU A 39 4.72 16.65 -4.02
C LEU A 39 5.65 15.58 -3.42
N PRO A 40 5.95 15.65 -2.11
CA PRO A 40 6.76 14.63 -1.46
C PRO A 40 6.03 13.28 -1.41
N LEU A 41 6.82 12.22 -1.51
CA LEU A 41 6.37 10.87 -1.16
C LEU A 41 6.33 10.76 0.38
N PRO A 42 5.28 10.14 0.95
CA PRO A 42 5.21 9.91 2.39
C PRO A 42 6.21 8.81 2.79
N ASP A 43 6.68 8.87 4.02
CA ASP A 43 7.54 7.83 4.59
C ASP A 43 6.76 6.53 4.80
N ALA A 44 7.40 5.40 4.51
CA ALA A 44 6.83 4.08 4.77
C ALA A 44 6.93 3.75 6.28
N ARG A 45 5.80 3.43 6.90
CA ARG A 45 5.75 2.97 8.29
C ARG A 45 6.05 1.47 8.36
N THR A 46 6.63 1.03 9.48
CA THR A 46 6.86 -0.40 9.67
C THR A 46 5.54 -1.15 9.88
N VAL A 47 5.50 -2.43 9.53
CA VAL A 47 4.35 -3.30 9.83
C VAL A 47 4.03 -3.29 11.33
N ALA A 48 5.07 -3.25 12.19
CA ALA A 48 4.89 -3.18 13.64
C ALA A 48 4.19 -1.89 14.10
N ASP A 49 4.44 -0.76 13.46
CA ASP A 49 3.75 0.50 13.77
C ASP A 49 2.28 0.43 13.38
N GLN A 50 1.96 -0.19 12.24
CA GLN A 50 0.57 -0.38 11.78
C GLN A 50 -0.22 -1.28 12.74
N PHE A 51 0.38 -2.37 13.24
CA PHE A 51 -0.22 -3.20 14.27
C PHE A 51 -0.45 -2.43 15.57
N ARG A 52 0.51 -1.61 16.01
CA ARG A 52 0.39 -0.80 17.22
C ARG A 52 -0.77 0.21 17.14
N LEU A 53 -1.02 0.73 15.95
CA LEU A 53 -2.11 1.70 15.69
C LEU A 53 -3.48 1.04 15.48
N GLY A 54 -3.58 -0.28 15.50
CA GLY A 54 -4.83 -1.00 15.27
C GLY A 54 -5.36 -0.87 13.84
N GLU A 55 -4.48 -0.58 12.87
CA GLU A 55 -4.86 -0.42 11.47
C GLU A 55 -5.09 -1.74 10.74
N ILE A 56 -4.92 -2.89 11.41
CA ILE A 56 -5.12 -4.23 10.86
C ILE A 56 -6.16 -4.95 11.72
N ASP A 57 -7.34 -5.18 11.16
CA ASP A 57 -8.41 -5.91 11.83
C ASP A 57 -8.24 -7.42 11.64
N SER A 58 -7.38 -8.00 12.47
CA SER A 58 -7.18 -9.46 12.50
C SER A 58 -8.47 -10.24 12.82
N SER A 59 -9.45 -9.62 13.48
CA SER A 59 -10.73 -10.27 13.80
C SER A 59 -11.67 -10.35 12.59
N ALA A 60 -11.55 -9.38 11.67
CA ALA A 60 -12.19 -9.40 10.36
C ALA A 60 -11.42 -10.25 9.33
N GLY A 61 -10.35 -10.94 9.73
CA GLY A 61 -9.52 -11.76 8.85
C GLY A 61 -8.56 -10.96 7.99
N GLU A 62 -8.30 -9.68 8.31
CA GLU A 62 -7.26 -8.93 7.61
C GLU A 62 -5.87 -9.47 7.92
N SER A 63 -5.01 -9.48 6.90
CA SER A 63 -3.60 -9.82 7.01
C SER A 63 -2.76 -8.71 6.39
N ALA A 64 -1.63 -8.40 7.02
CA ALA A 64 -0.67 -7.43 6.50
C ALA A 64 0.51 -8.14 5.84
N VAL A 65 0.93 -7.61 4.69
CA VAL A 65 2.11 -8.07 3.95
C VAL A 65 2.99 -6.87 3.62
N MET A 66 4.31 -7.09 3.60
CA MET A 66 5.26 -6.09 3.13
C MET A 66 5.50 -6.32 1.63
N ILE A 67 5.24 -5.29 0.82
CA ILE A 67 5.48 -5.33 -0.62
C ILE A 67 6.62 -4.36 -0.93
N PRO A 68 7.82 -4.82 -1.33
CA PRO A 68 8.87 -3.93 -1.78
C PRO A 68 8.50 -3.36 -3.16
N VAL A 69 8.44 -2.03 -3.27
CA VAL A 69 8.17 -1.34 -4.53
C VAL A 69 9.40 -0.53 -4.92
N LEU A 70 9.94 -0.80 -6.11
CA LEU A 70 11.02 -0.01 -6.70
C LEU A 70 10.42 1.17 -7.44
N ILE A 71 10.63 2.38 -6.95
CA ILE A 71 10.18 3.63 -7.60
C ILE A 71 11.43 4.29 -8.19
N ASP A 72 11.41 4.60 -9.48
CA ASP A 72 12.56 5.00 -10.31
C ASP A 72 13.13 6.41 -10.06
#